data_AF-A0A355S4L9-F1
#
_entry.id   AF-A0A355S4L9-F1
#
_cell.length_a   1.000
_cell.length_b   1.000
_cell.length_c   1.000
_cell.angle_alpha   90.00
_cell.angle_beta   90.00
_cell.angle_gamma   90.00
#
_symmetry.space_group_name_H-M   'P 1'
#
loop_
_entity.id
_entity.type
_entity.pdbx_description
1 polymer ?
#
loop_
_entity_poly.entity_id
_entity_poly.type
_entity_poly.pdbx_seq_one_letter_code
_entity_poly.pdbx_strand_id
1 'polypeptide(L)'
;MLLMLTASFRHNIQNQEVQKKAQIRVDYTNREQAFLRAVLTEVPNSAIRNMMANSNSSGVEVRSRWERIFERALEKAKGEQALPPEQASVLGINGKSISGNTGDGGNGNIKNTIDRIKSQPSLNQFYVNAGTNNTSTLLGAKYPESLRVSDGAIEKMDRDRPIITMAKTYPGGGQFKPVPYPDIHFGYVAQSDYFVAKRNWWAFSLSSGEASKSSTGVATVRKNFILSLYEVPSQLALGSAGSAILGKHENGSDWGDIRISGGVFASRASTEGTVRLDRLAARRGISLGEESSVGGVTSDSLTGNLPSREQYEAENTAFFPMSSSSDSGLVTFLPIARGRDAFDDLEEIDDHNSGSPTGWNLYSRPAMQTVMKLRVEDVLSPEDQTPIAISFTYLAGGIERKIVYTRGHNWPTTGSYTGARFPFHLENDGIERQALSVYVGRLPAFLRSIGGDSTSANNSLMVNANYRDNIRILKPNIPSLPTDIALILRDTKDFTSFSTGFSLVTPLRTYLVNDVNIVPRGIDTQGQKVFPPISLFTPEKRFGIRDQPMNITLKGQVNHVGKDSDQNARPLDLRSGANDEVLAGKIKAELYSITEAEQLPPISQMNWLVVIEQVD
;
A
#
# COMPACT_ATOMS: atom_id res chain seq x y z
N MET A 1 13.71 23.98 -68.13
CA MET A 1 14.10 22.69 -67.52
C MET A 1 14.94 22.87 -66.25
N LEU A 2 16.02 23.68 -66.28
CA LEU A 2 16.84 23.98 -65.09
C LEU A 2 16.04 24.54 -63.90
N LEU A 3 15.16 25.51 -64.12
CA LEU A 3 14.31 26.10 -63.06
C LEU A 3 13.37 25.09 -62.37
N MET A 4 12.83 24.12 -63.11
CA MET A 4 12.00 23.05 -62.53
C MET A 4 12.83 22.05 -61.73
N LEU A 5 14.05 21.74 -62.19
CA LEU A 5 15.01 20.93 -61.43
C LEU A 5 15.41 21.63 -60.13
N THR A 6 15.72 22.93 -60.16
CA THR A 6 16.06 23.70 -58.94
C THR A 6 14.88 23.78 -57.97
N ALA A 7 13.66 23.97 -58.48
CA ALA A 7 12.44 23.99 -57.66
C ALA A 7 12.16 22.61 -57.02
N SER A 8 12.29 21.52 -57.80
CA SER A 8 12.15 20.15 -57.30
C SER A 8 13.24 19.81 -56.27
N PHE A 9 14.49 20.22 -56.49
CA PHE A 9 15.57 20.02 -55.54
C PHE A 9 15.34 20.78 -54.23
N ARG A 10 14.89 22.05 -54.33
CA ARG A 10 14.53 22.87 -53.15
C ARG A 10 13.36 22.27 -52.39
N HIS A 11 12.34 21.76 -53.09
CA HIS A 11 11.21 21.09 -52.47
C HIS A 11 11.61 19.78 -51.79
N ASN A 12 12.49 18.97 -52.41
CA ASN A 12 13.01 17.76 -51.81
C ASN A 12 13.87 18.03 -50.56
N ILE A 13 14.70 19.08 -50.57
CA ILE A 13 15.48 19.50 -49.38
C ILE A 13 14.54 19.92 -48.25
N GLN A 14 13.50 20.71 -48.55
CA GLN A 14 12.51 21.13 -47.55
C GLN A 14 11.75 19.94 -46.96
N ASN A 15 11.31 18.99 -47.80
CA ASN A 15 10.62 17.78 -47.34
C ASN A 15 11.53 16.90 -46.47
N GLN A 16 12.81 16.76 -46.84
CA GLN A 16 13.80 16.05 -46.01
C GLN A 16 14.05 16.75 -44.67
N GLU A 17 14.11 18.08 -44.63
CA GLU A 17 14.25 18.82 -43.37
C GLU A 17 13.03 18.65 -42.46
N VAL A 18 11.82 18.68 -43.02
CA VAL A 18 10.59 18.42 -42.26
C VAL A 18 10.58 17.01 -41.69
N GLN A 19 10.94 16.00 -42.48
CA GLN A 19 11.05 14.61 -42.03
C GLN A 19 12.09 14.45 -40.92
N LYS A 20 13.27 15.06 -41.04
CA LYS A 20 14.32 15.04 -40.00
C LYS A 20 13.82 15.67 -38.69
N LYS A 21 13.17 16.84 -38.76
CA LYS A 21 12.60 17.51 -37.58
C LYS A 21 11.49 16.69 -36.94
N ALA A 22 10.64 16.03 -37.73
CA ALA A 22 9.60 15.14 -37.23
C ALA A 22 10.21 13.91 -36.52
N GLN A 23 11.23 13.28 -37.13
CA GLN A 23 11.93 12.15 -36.53
C GLN A 23 12.61 12.49 -35.20
N ILE A 24 13.24 13.68 -35.11
CA ILE A 24 13.85 14.16 -33.86
C ILE A 24 12.78 14.39 -32.78
N ARG A 25 11.61 14.92 -33.12
CA ARG A 25 10.50 15.08 -32.15
C ARG A 25 9.98 13.74 -31.63
N VAL A 26 9.90 12.73 -32.49
CA VAL A 26 9.52 11.36 -32.10
C VAL A 26 10.57 10.77 -31.17
N ASP A 27 11.86 10.95 -31.48
CA ASP A 27 12.95 10.49 -30.60
C ASP A 27 12.90 11.16 -29.23
N TYR A 28 12.72 12.49 -29.16
CA TYR A 28 12.52 13.19 -27.88
C TYR A 28 11.33 12.65 -27.09
N THR A 29 10.20 12.38 -27.76
CA THR A 29 9.01 11.83 -27.10
C THR A 29 9.26 10.41 -26.56
N ASN A 30 9.93 9.56 -27.32
CA ASN A 30 10.26 8.19 -26.89
C ASN A 30 11.22 8.19 -25.68
N ARG A 31 12.22 9.08 -25.69
CA ARG A 31 13.16 9.23 -24.58
C ARG A 31 12.51 9.81 -23.33
N GLU A 32 11.65 10.81 -23.50
CA GLU A 32 10.82 11.35 -22.41
C GLU A 32 10.02 10.22 -21.76
N GLN A 33 9.31 9.41 -22.54
CA GLN A 33 8.55 8.27 -22.01
C GLN A 33 9.43 7.22 -21.31
N ALA A 34 10.60 6.90 -21.86
CA ALA A 34 11.56 5.99 -21.23
C ALA A 34 12.10 6.53 -19.92
N PHE A 35 12.42 7.84 -19.87
CA PHE A 35 12.87 8.53 -18.67
C PHE A 35 11.79 8.53 -17.59
N LEU A 36 10.56 8.92 -17.92
CA LEU A 36 9.45 8.95 -16.95
C LEU A 36 9.16 7.56 -16.37
N ARG A 37 9.22 6.50 -17.20
CA ARG A 37 9.13 5.10 -16.73
C ARG A 37 10.23 4.72 -15.75
N ALA A 38 11.45 5.17 -15.99
CA ALA A 38 12.57 4.92 -15.10
C ALA A 38 12.40 5.68 -13.77
N VAL A 39 11.97 6.95 -13.81
CA VAL A 39 11.66 7.75 -12.61
C VAL A 39 10.57 7.08 -11.78
N LEU A 40 9.49 6.61 -12.41
CA LEU A 40 8.38 5.91 -11.75
C LEU A 40 8.85 4.69 -10.93
N THR A 41 9.92 4.03 -11.37
CA THR A 41 10.50 2.87 -10.67
C THR A 41 11.52 3.28 -9.61
N GLU A 42 12.34 4.30 -9.87
CA GLU A 42 13.43 4.73 -8.98
C GLU A 42 12.95 5.48 -7.73
N VAL A 43 11.89 6.29 -7.86
CA VAL A 43 11.38 7.11 -6.75
C VAL A 43 10.85 6.29 -5.58
N PRO A 44 9.91 5.33 -5.76
CA PRO A 44 9.42 4.53 -4.62
C PRO A 44 10.55 3.73 -3.96
N ASN A 45 11.50 3.20 -4.74
CA ASN A 45 12.67 2.51 -4.18
C ASN A 45 13.54 3.46 -3.34
N SER A 46 13.73 4.69 -3.78
CA SER A 46 14.50 5.70 -3.04
C SER A 46 13.76 6.19 -1.79
N ALA A 47 12.44 6.31 -1.85
CA ALA A 47 11.59 6.60 -0.70
C ALA A 47 11.71 5.51 0.38
N ILE A 48 11.62 4.23 -0.01
CA ILE A 48 11.85 3.10 0.92
C ILE A 48 13.25 3.18 1.53
N ARG A 49 14.29 3.40 0.71
CA ARG A 49 15.66 3.53 1.20
C ARG A 49 15.80 4.63 2.23
N ASN A 50 15.17 5.79 2.03
CA ASN A 50 15.18 6.88 3.02
C ASN A 50 14.51 6.51 4.35
N MET A 51 13.66 5.48 4.38
CA MET A 51 13.00 5.00 5.60
C MET A 51 13.78 3.86 6.28
N MET A 52 14.75 3.25 5.61
CA MET A 52 15.55 2.15 6.17
C MET A 52 16.61 2.66 7.14
N ALA A 53 17.04 1.78 8.05
CA ALA A 53 18.18 2.01 8.94
C ALA A 53 19.42 2.54 8.20
N ASN A 54 20.14 3.47 8.84
CA ASN A 54 21.37 4.10 8.35
C ASN A 54 21.29 4.85 7.03
N SER A 55 20.08 5.15 6.54
CA SER A 55 19.91 5.86 5.28
C SER A 55 20.28 7.35 5.32
N ASN A 56 20.41 7.93 6.51
CA ASN A 56 20.95 9.27 6.70
C ASN A 56 22.50 9.29 6.79
N SER A 57 23.18 8.16 6.60
CA SER A 57 24.63 8.12 6.47
C SER A 57 25.08 8.72 5.14
N SER A 58 26.22 9.43 5.12
CA SER A 58 26.69 10.21 3.97
C SER A 58 26.81 9.44 2.65
N GLY A 59 27.07 8.12 2.70
CA GLY A 59 27.15 7.28 1.49
C GLY A 59 25.80 6.80 0.94
N VAL A 60 24.79 6.62 1.79
CA VAL A 60 23.46 6.13 1.41
C VAL A 60 22.52 7.29 1.10
N GLU A 61 22.62 8.37 1.87
CA GLU A 61 21.87 9.61 1.69
C GLU A 61 22.02 10.15 0.26
N VAL A 62 23.27 10.26 -0.21
CA VAL A 62 23.58 10.81 -1.54
C VAL A 62 22.88 10.01 -2.64
N ARG A 63 22.75 8.69 -2.48
CA ARG A 63 22.11 7.82 -3.49
C ARG A 63 20.60 8.05 -3.59
N SER A 64 19.95 8.57 -2.56
CA SER A 64 18.50 8.77 -2.52
C SER A 64 18.07 10.21 -2.83
N ARG A 65 19.01 11.11 -3.15
CA ARG A 65 18.71 12.50 -3.56
C ARG A 65 18.11 12.56 -4.97
N TRP A 66 17.29 13.58 -5.22
CA TRP A 66 16.65 13.80 -6.52
C TRP A 66 17.64 13.84 -7.68
N GLU A 67 18.79 14.48 -7.50
CA GLU A 67 19.88 14.50 -8.48
C GLU A 67 20.28 13.09 -8.92
N ARG A 68 20.64 12.22 -7.97
CA ARG A 68 21.05 10.83 -8.26
C ARG A 68 19.90 9.96 -8.75
N ILE A 69 18.67 10.24 -8.32
CA ILE A 69 17.47 9.54 -8.84
C ILE A 69 17.33 9.84 -10.33
N PHE A 70 17.42 11.11 -10.72
CA PHE A 70 17.27 11.52 -12.11
C PHE A 70 18.44 11.07 -12.99
N GLU A 71 19.68 11.12 -12.50
CA GLU A 71 20.84 10.54 -13.19
C GLU A 71 20.65 9.05 -13.48
N ARG A 72 20.27 8.25 -12.47
CA ARG A 72 19.99 6.82 -12.68
C ARG A 72 18.82 6.57 -13.63
N ALA A 73 17.81 7.44 -13.61
CA ALA A 73 16.69 7.33 -14.53
C ALA A 73 17.11 7.62 -15.99
N LEU A 74 17.98 8.61 -16.21
CA LEU A 74 18.57 8.90 -17.52
C LEU A 74 19.44 7.75 -18.03
N GLU A 75 20.29 7.18 -17.16
CA GLU A 75 21.11 6.00 -17.46
C GLU A 75 20.22 4.80 -17.88
N LYS A 76 19.18 4.49 -17.10
CA LYS A 76 18.24 3.39 -17.38
C LYS A 76 17.43 3.60 -18.66
N ALA A 77 17.06 4.85 -18.94
CA ALA A 77 16.35 5.21 -20.17
C ALA A 77 17.24 5.09 -21.42
N LYS A 78 18.57 4.89 -21.25
CA LYS A 78 19.58 5.04 -22.30
C LYS A 78 19.42 6.37 -23.04
N GLY A 79 18.91 7.39 -22.35
CA GLY A 79 18.54 8.67 -22.95
C GLY A 79 19.75 9.41 -23.57
N GLU A 80 20.95 9.01 -23.18
CA GLU A 80 22.23 9.59 -23.55
C GLU A 80 23.09 8.70 -24.47
N GLN A 81 22.62 7.51 -24.88
CA GLN A 81 23.41 6.62 -25.74
C GLN A 81 23.08 6.86 -27.23
N ALA A 82 24.06 7.36 -27.98
CA ALA A 82 24.02 7.37 -29.45
C ALA A 82 24.33 5.97 -30.00
N LEU A 83 24.02 5.73 -31.29
CA LEU A 83 24.47 4.54 -32.02
C LEU A 83 25.99 4.36 -31.84
N PRO A 84 26.46 3.18 -31.40
CA PRO A 84 27.88 2.91 -31.26
C PRO A 84 28.63 3.22 -32.57
N PRO A 85 29.86 3.79 -32.52
CA PRO A 85 30.61 4.20 -33.71
C PRO A 85 30.77 3.07 -34.74
N GLU A 86 30.90 1.83 -34.28
CA GLU A 86 31.01 0.63 -35.12
C GLU A 86 29.73 0.37 -35.90
N GLN A 87 28.56 0.48 -35.25
CA GLN A 87 27.26 0.31 -35.92
C GLN A 87 26.95 1.48 -36.86
N ALA A 88 27.32 2.70 -36.48
CA ALA A 88 27.20 3.88 -37.34
C ALA A 88 28.11 3.79 -38.58
N SER A 89 29.27 3.16 -38.45
CA SER A 89 30.19 2.86 -39.56
C SER A 89 29.60 1.82 -40.52
N VAL A 90 29.07 0.71 -40.00
CA VAL A 90 28.41 -0.34 -40.80
C VAL A 90 27.20 0.20 -41.58
N LEU A 91 26.43 1.10 -40.96
CA LEU A 91 25.27 1.74 -41.59
C LEU A 91 25.63 2.91 -42.52
N GLY A 92 26.92 3.27 -42.66
CA GLY A 92 27.38 4.38 -43.51
C GLY A 92 26.90 5.77 -43.09
N ILE A 93 26.42 5.91 -41.85
CA ILE A 93 25.86 7.15 -41.28
C ILE A 93 26.87 7.92 -40.41
N ASN A 94 28.09 7.37 -40.26
CA ASN A 94 29.17 8.00 -39.50
C ASN A 94 29.50 9.40 -40.06
N GLY A 95 29.44 10.44 -39.23
CA GLY A 95 29.64 11.84 -39.62
C GLY A 95 28.51 12.47 -40.46
N LYS A 96 27.45 11.71 -40.81
CA LYS A 96 26.28 12.20 -41.57
C LYS A 96 24.98 12.20 -40.74
N SER A 97 24.96 11.48 -39.62
CA SER A 97 23.88 11.54 -38.64
C SER A 97 24.00 12.79 -37.78
N ILE A 98 22.96 13.62 -37.76
CA ILE A 98 22.78 14.61 -36.69
C ILE A 98 22.28 13.82 -35.48
N SER A 99 23.18 13.57 -34.52
CA SER A 99 22.77 13.02 -33.23
C SER A 99 21.89 14.07 -32.55
N GLY A 100 20.65 13.72 -32.19
CA GLY A 100 19.83 14.53 -31.28
C GLY A 100 20.39 14.60 -29.85
N ASN A 101 21.65 14.23 -29.67
CA ASN A 101 22.28 13.93 -28.40
C ASN A 101 23.79 14.21 -28.45
N THR A 102 24.20 15.41 -28.02
CA THR A 102 25.59 15.69 -27.61
C THR A 102 25.71 16.83 -26.57
N GLY A 103 24.65 17.25 -25.84
CA GLY A 103 24.77 18.50 -25.08
C GLY A 103 23.97 18.65 -23.78
N ASP A 104 22.77 18.09 -23.67
CA ASP A 104 21.91 18.40 -22.53
C ASP A 104 22.28 17.63 -21.24
N GLY A 105 22.95 16.46 -21.36
CA GLY A 105 23.51 15.68 -20.24
C GLY A 105 25.04 15.55 -20.23
N GLY A 106 25.71 15.85 -21.35
CA GLY A 106 27.14 15.54 -21.58
C GLY A 106 28.17 16.36 -20.79
N ASN A 107 27.76 17.24 -19.88
CA ASN A 107 28.67 18.05 -19.06
C ASN A 107 28.06 18.31 -17.67
N GLY A 108 27.89 17.26 -16.86
CA GLY A 108 27.77 17.37 -15.40
C GLY A 108 26.71 18.33 -14.85
N ASN A 109 25.66 18.66 -15.61
CA ASN A 109 24.67 19.66 -15.23
C ASN A 109 23.27 19.23 -15.68
N ILE A 110 22.76 18.17 -15.05
CA ILE A 110 21.39 17.66 -15.22
C ILE A 110 20.32 18.75 -15.12
N LYS A 111 20.65 19.90 -14.49
CA LYS A 111 19.86 21.15 -14.47
C LYS A 111 19.41 21.65 -15.83
N ASN A 112 20.16 21.39 -16.90
CA ASN A 112 19.78 21.81 -18.25
C ASN A 112 18.63 20.96 -18.81
N THR A 113 18.51 19.72 -18.33
CA THR A 113 17.46 18.79 -18.75
C THR A 113 16.29 18.78 -17.77
N ILE A 114 16.56 18.83 -16.46
CA ILE A 114 15.57 18.73 -15.39
C ILE A 114 15.75 19.89 -14.42
N ASP A 115 14.69 20.66 -14.22
CA ASP A 115 14.69 21.74 -13.24
C ASP A 115 13.32 21.84 -12.55
N ARG A 116 13.28 22.55 -11.43
CA ARG A 116 12.02 22.89 -10.74
C ARG A 116 11.15 23.80 -11.63
N ILE A 117 9.85 23.81 -11.36
CA ILE A 117 8.88 24.59 -12.15
C ILE A 117 8.98 26.08 -11.80
N LYS A 118 9.05 26.40 -10.49
CA LYS A 118 9.22 27.78 -10.03
C LYS A 118 10.36 27.91 -9.04
N SER A 119 11.14 28.97 -9.21
CA SER A 119 12.23 29.35 -8.29
C SER A 119 11.68 30.02 -7.04
N GLN A 120 12.24 29.65 -5.89
CA GLN A 120 12.03 30.35 -4.63
C GLN A 120 13.39 30.82 -4.10
N PRO A 121 13.54 32.11 -3.73
CA PRO A 121 14.85 32.69 -3.38
C PRO A 121 15.65 31.93 -2.31
N SER A 122 14.99 31.28 -1.36
CA SER A 122 15.62 30.48 -0.29
C SER A 122 15.97 29.04 -0.69
N LEU A 123 15.66 28.62 -1.92
CA LEU A 123 15.56 27.21 -2.32
C LEU A 123 16.11 26.94 -3.73
N ASN A 124 17.01 27.80 -4.22
CA ASN A 124 17.53 27.73 -5.58
C ASN A 124 18.39 26.48 -5.89
N GLN A 125 18.64 25.63 -4.90
CA GLN A 125 19.52 24.46 -5.00
C GLN A 125 18.78 23.16 -5.37
N PHE A 126 17.45 23.13 -5.31
CA PHE A 126 16.66 21.91 -5.49
C PHE A 126 16.12 21.73 -6.92
N TYR A 127 16.01 20.46 -7.33
CA TYR A 127 15.52 20.02 -8.66
C TYR A 127 14.00 19.87 -8.75
N VAL A 128 13.29 19.86 -7.61
CA VAL A 128 11.83 19.65 -7.56
C VAL A 128 11.15 20.67 -6.66
N ASN A 129 9.88 20.94 -6.93
CA ASN A 129 8.97 21.58 -5.98
C ASN A 129 8.20 20.48 -5.22
N ALA A 130 8.53 20.23 -3.96
CA ALA A 130 7.83 19.27 -3.11
C ALA A 130 6.48 19.82 -2.63
N GLY A 131 5.42 19.00 -2.68
CA GLY A 131 4.03 19.34 -2.36
C GLY A 131 3.73 19.56 -0.87
N THR A 132 4.54 20.36 -0.19
CA THR A 132 4.43 20.66 1.25
C THR A 132 4.19 22.14 1.50
N ASN A 133 3.44 22.43 2.56
CA ASN A 133 3.16 23.77 3.08
C ASN A 133 2.61 24.73 2.01
N ASN A 134 3.41 25.68 1.52
CA ASN A 134 2.96 26.75 0.63
C ASN A 134 3.18 26.45 -0.87
N THR A 135 3.56 25.22 -1.24
CA THR A 135 3.88 24.88 -2.64
C THR A 135 2.67 24.99 -3.57
N SER A 136 1.47 24.61 -3.13
CA SER A 136 0.24 24.76 -3.94
C SER A 136 -0.05 26.24 -4.25
N THR A 137 0.15 27.15 -3.29
CA THR A 137 0.03 28.60 -3.50
C THR A 137 1.08 29.12 -4.48
N LEU A 138 2.32 28.59 -4.42
CA LEU A 138 3.38 28.96 -5.34
C LEU A 138 3.06 28.55 -6.78
N LEU A 139 2.66 27.29 -7.00
CA LEU A 139 2.50 26.71 -8.33
C LEU A 139 1.13 27.05 -8.96
N GLY A 140 0.09 27.23 -8.14
CA GLY A 140 -1.26 27.60 -8.55
C GLY A 140 -2.26 26.44 -8.49
N ALA A 141 -3.52 26.75 -8.80
CA ALA A 141 -4.66 25.84 -8.60
C ALA A 141 -4.66 24.56 -9.48
N LYS A 142 -3.82 24.51 -10.53
CA LYS A 142 -3.64 23.30 -11.35
C LYS A 142 -2.88 22.19 -10.63
N TYR A 143 -2.20 22.51 -9.54
CA TYR A 143 -1.41 21.56 -8.78
C TYR A 143 -2.22 21.03 -7.58
N PRO A 144 -1.93 19.80 -7.11
CA PRO A 144 -2.65 19.21 -5.99
C PRO A 144 -2.47 20.03 -4.70
N GLU A 145 -3.36 19.81 -3.73
CA GLU A 145 -3.22 20.41 -2.41
C GLU A 145 -1.89 19.98 -1.75
N SER A 146 -1.22 20.92 -1.09
CA SER A 146 0.01 20.62 -0.35
C SER A 146 -0.28 20.05 1.05
N LEU A 147 0.51 19.05 1.45
CA LEU A 147 0.48 18.51 2.81
C LEU A 147 1.13 19.50 3.79
N ARG A 148 0.64 19.51 5.03
CA ARG A 148 1.18 20.32 6.13
C ARG A 148 2.25 19.55 6.87
N VAL A 149 3.32 20.28 7.20
CA VAL A 149 4.44 19.80 8.01
C VAL A 149 4.83 20.92 8.97
N SER A 150 4.90 20.61 10.26
CA SER A 150 5.29 21.56 11.30
C SER A 150 6.80 21.77 11.39
N ASP A 151 7.59 20.74 11.11
CA ASP A 151 9.04 20.80 11.13
C ASP A 151 9.63 21.24 9.78
N GLY A 152 10.25 22.41 9.76
CA GLY A 152 10.92 22.96 8.57
C GLY A 152 12.10 22.12 8.07
N ALA A 153 12.71 21.29 8.92
CA ALA A 153 13.76 20.36 8.50
C ALA A 153 13.20 19.27 7.58
N ILE A 154 12.01 18.73 7.89
CA ILE A 154 11.33 17.74 7.05
C ILE A 154 10.96 18.35 5.69
N GLU A 155 10.43 19.57 5.68
CA GLU A 155 10.13 20.30 4.44
C GLU A 155 11.39 20.48 3.56
N LYS A 156 12.53 20.83 4.17
CA LYS A 156 13.80 20.95 3.44
C LYS A 156 14.28 19.59 2.91
N MET A 157 14.19 18.53 3.72
CA MET A 157 14.58 17.18 3.31
C MET A 157 13.73 16.67 2.13
N ASP A 158 12.42 16.88 2.15
CA ASP A 158 11.52 16.40 1.09
C ASP A 158 11.76 17.07 -0.28
N ARG A 159 12.37 18.28 -0.26
CA ARG A 159 12.83 18.98 -1.47
C ARG A 159 14.16 18.44 -2.01
N ASP A 160 14.98 17.84 -1.15
CA ASP A 160 16.28 17.23 -1.52
C ASP A 160 16.13 15.78 -1.98
N ARG A 161 15.22 15.04 -1.35
CA ARG A 161 14.97 13.61 -1.57
C ARG A 161 13.51 13.27 -1.28
N PRO A 162 12.93 12.20 -1.87
CA PRO A 162 11.56 11.81 -1.57
C PRO A 162 11.44 11.33 -0.11
N ILE A 163 10.64 12.03 0.70
CA ILE A 163 10.37 11.67 2.10
C ILE A 163 8.93 11.20 2.24
N ILE A 164 8.73 10.01 2.79
CA ILE A 164 7.42 9.48 3.19
C ILE A 164 7.38 9.36 4.71
N THR A 165 6.42 10.01 5.36
CA THR A 165 6.33 10.07 6.82
C THR A 165 4.91 10.32 7.31
N MET A 166 4.62 9.84 8.51
CA MET A 166 3.39 10.15 9.25
C MET A 166 3.33 11.60 9.76
N ALA A 167 4.45 12.33 9.76
CA ALA A 167 4.45 13.76 10.14
C ALA A 167 3.76 14.68 9.12
N LYS A 168 3.59 14.21 7.87
CA LYS A 168 2.86 14.93 6.81
C LYS A 168 1.37 14.64 6.94
N THR A 169 0.56 15.69 7.05
CA THR A 169 -0.90 15.58 7.18
C THR A 169 -1.60 16.50 6.19
N TYR A 170 -2.87 16.27 5.92
CA TYR A 170 -3.69 17.26 5.21
C TYR A 170 -3.94 18.50 6.08
N PRO A 171 -4.27 19.65 5.48
CA PRO A 171 -4.83 20.78 6.23
C PRO A 171 -6.02 20.32 7.08
N GLY A 172 -5.96 20.54 8.40
CA GLY A 172 -6.91 20.00 9.38
C GLY A 172 -6.37 18.83 10.22
N GLY A 173 -5.17 18.32 9.91
CA GLY A 173 -4.46 17.33 10.74
C GLY A 173 -4.78 15.87 10.43
N GLY A 174 -5.71 15.60 9.50
CA GLY A 174 -6.01 14.24 9.05
C GLY A 174 -4.87 13.61 8.25
N GLN A 175 -4.59 12.32 8.50
CA GLN A 175 -3.60 11.56 7.73
C GLN A 175 -4.10 11.24 6.32
N PHE A 176 -5.35 10.81 6.22
CA PHE A 176 -5.99 10.41 4.98
C PHE A 176 -7.26 11.21 4.76
N LYS A 177 -7.64 11.37 3.49
CA LYS A 177 -8.94 11.91 3.11
C LYS A 177 -9.39 11.32 1.77
N PRO A 178 -10.68 11.42 1.41
CA PRO A 178 -11.12 11.15 0.05
C PRO A 178 -10.41 12.10 -0.93
N VAL A 179 -9.71 11.52 -1.91
CA VAL A 179 -9.08 12.26 -3.01
C VAL A 179 -9.57 11.70 -4.34
N PRO A 180 -9.64 12.52 -5.41
CA PRO A 180 -10.01 12.02 -6.72
C PRO A 180 -9.03 10.94 -7.16
N TYR A 181 -9.55 9.81 -7.65
CA TYR A 181 -8.75 8.78 -8.27
C TYR A 181 -8.10 9.37 -9.54
N PRO A 182 -6.77 9.21 -9.72
CA PRO A 182 -6.10 9.75 -10.91
C PRO A 182 -6.66 9.12 -12.18
N ASP A 183 -6.61 9.85 -13.28
CA ASP A 183 -7.11 9.36 -14.57
C ASP A 183 -6.12 8.39 -15.21
N ILE A 184 -6.19 7.13 -14.74
CA ILE A 184 -5.25 6.09 -15.10
C ILE A 184 -5.94 4.79 -15.48
N HIS A 185 -5.34 4.08 -16.43
CA HIS A 185 -5.73 2.74 -16.90
C HIS A 185 -5.43 1.63 -15.86
N PHE A 186 -5.78 1.85 -14.60
CA PHE A 186 -5.65 0.89 -13.50
C PHE A 186 -6.98 0.78 -12.73
N GLY A 187 -7.52 -0.43 -12.70
CA GLY A 187 -8.84 -0.82 -12.22
C GLY A 187 -9.00 -0.87 -10.71
N TYR A 188 -8.28 -0.04 -9.94
CA TYR A 188 -8.34 -0.06 -8.47
C TYR A 188 -9.64 0.57 -7.95
N VAL A 189 -9.94 1.80 -8.38
CA VAL A 189 -11.22 2.52 -8.16
C VAL A 189 -11.72 3.07 -9.51
N ALA A 190 -13.04 3.24 -9.70
CA ALA A 190 -13.56 3.74 -10.95
C ALA A 190 -12.96 5.13 -11.27
N GLN A 191 -12.90 5.49 -12.55
CA GLN A 191 -12.44 6.83 -12.91
C GLN A 191 -13.38 7.87 -12.34
N SER A 192 -12.81 9.03 -11.98
CA SER A 192 -13.54 10.17 -11.41
C SER A 192 -14.18 9.92 -10.04
N ASP A 193 -14.20 8.68 -9.56
CA ASP A 193 -14.55 8.35 -8.19
C ASP A 193 -13.43 8.77 -7.22
N TYR A 194 -13.82 8.86 -5.95
CA TYR A 194 -12.90 9.16 -4.87
C TYR A 194 -12.41 7.88 -4.21
N PHE A 195 -11.19 7.94 -3.70
CA PHE A 195 -10.61 6.91 -2.85
C PHE A 195 -9.89 7.56 -1.68
N VAL A 196 -9.81 6.85 -0.56
CA VAL A 196 -9.16 7.36 0.63
C VAL A 196 -7.65 7.17 0.47
N ALA A 197 -6.90 8.27 0.46
CA ALA A 197 -5.44 8.22 0.35
C ALA A 197 -4.76 9.47 0.92
N LYS A 198 -3.44 9.39 1.09
CA LYS A 198 -2.56 10.54 1.31
C LYS A 198 -1.66 10.74 0.10
N ARG A 199 -1.82 11.87 -0.60
CA ARG A 199 -1.08 12.17 -1.83
C ARG A 199 0.20 12.95 -1.51
N ASN A 200 1.35 12.28 -1.54
CA ASN A 200 2.64 12.95 -1.63
C ASN A 200 2.91 13.25 -3.11
N TRP A 201 3.43 14.44 -3.42
CA TRP A 201 3.72 14.80 -4.80
C TRP A 201 4.93 15.71 -4.92
N TRP A 202 5.64 15.57 -6.04
CA TRP A 202 6.79 16.38 -6.39
C TRP A 202 6.66 16.81 -7.85
N ALA A 203 6.83 18.10 -8.09
CA ALA A 203 6.69 18.67 -9.42
C ALA A 203 8.06 19.10 -9.98
N PHE A 204 8.29 18.76 -11.24
CA PHE A 204 9.54 19.06 -11.96
C PHE A 204 9.24 19.37 -13.42
N SER A 205 10.20 19.97 -14.10
CA SER A 205 10.10 20.28 -15.52
C SER A 205 11.19 19.55 -16.29
N LEU A 206 10.83 19.02 -17.44
CA LEU A 206 11.76 18.40 -18.39
C LEU A 206 11.90 19.32 -19.59
N SER A 207 13.13 19.70 -19.91
CA SER A 207 13.48 20.48 -21.09
C SER A 207 14.18 19.56 -22.09
N SER A 208 13.68 19.53 -23.32
CA SER A 208 14.27 18.77 -24.43
C SER A 208 14.71 19.72 -25.54
N GLY A 209 15.96 19.57 -25.99
CA GLY A 209 16.46 20.26 -27.18
C GLY A 209 17.13 21.61 -26.93
N GLU A 210 17.42 21.99 -25.68
CA GLU A 210 17.99 23.30 -25.35
C GLU A 210 19.43 23.44 -25.88
N ALA A 211 20.32 22.51 -25.55
CA ALA A 211 21.72 22.53 -26.03
C ALA A 211 21.86 22.12 -27.50
N SER A 212 20.85 21.48 -28.08
CA SER A 212 20.84 21.00 -29.47
C SER A 212 20.02 21.88 -30.42
N LYS A 213 19.46 23.00 -29.93
CA LYS A 213 18.67 23.95 -30.74
C LYS A 213 19.46 24.51 -31.92
N SER A 214 20.73 24.87 -31.70
CA SER A 214 21.62 25.44 -32.72
C SER A 214 22.02 24.44 -33.81
N SER A 215 22.07 23.14 -33.48
CA SER A 215 22.46 22.07 -34.42
C SER A 215 21.28 21.38 -35.11
N THR A 216 20.12 21.29 -34.44
CA THR A 216 18.93 20.59 -34.96
C THR A 216 17.88 21.52 -35.56
N GLY A 217 17.87 22.81 -35.18
CA GLY A 217 16.84 23.77 -35.58
C GLY A 217 15.44 23.42 -35.04
N VAL A 218 15.34 22.52 -34.06
CA VAL A 218 14.10 22.18 -33.34
C VAL A 218 14.01 23.08 -32.12
N ALA A 219 12.83 23.67 -31.88
CA ALA A 219 12.60 24.51 -30.71
C ALA A 219 12.64 23.68 -29.42
N THR A 220 13.22 24.25 -28.35
CA THR A 220 13.16 23.65 -27.02
C THR A 220 11.72 23.44 -26.61
N VAL A 221 11.41 22.24 -26.13
CA VAL A 221 10.12 21.94 -25.52
C VAL A 221 10.36 21.74 -24.03
N ARG A 222 9.69 22.55 -23.21
CA ARG A 222 9.66 22.39 -21.76
C ARG A 222 8.27 21.92 -21.34
N LYS A 223 8.21 20.80 -20.64
CA LYS A 223 6.97 20.22 -20.09
C LYS A 223 7.08 20.12 -18.59
N ASN A 224 5.98 20.34 -17.88
CA ASN A 224 5.91 20.17 -16.44
C ASN A 224 5.24 18.85 -16.11
N PHE A 225 5.76 18.18 -15.09
CA PHE A 225 5.27 16.90 -14.62
C PHE A 225 5.05 16.93 -13.12
N ILE A 226 4.06 16.18 -12.67
CA ILE A 226 3.84 15.86 -11.26
C ILE A 226 4.03 14.36 -11.10
N LEU A 227 4.99 13.99 -10.27
CA LEU A 227 5.08 12.64 -9.75
C LEU A 227 4.30 12.58 -8.43
N SER A 228 3.27 11.74 -8.41
CA SER A 228 2.42 11.52 -7.24
C SER A 228 2.63 10.12 -6.69
N LEU A 229 2.86 10.01 -5.39
CA LEU A 229 2.82 8.77 -4.63
C LEU A 229 1.66 8.87 -3.65
N TYR A 230 0.61 8.11 -3.93
CA TYR A 230 -0.53 7.97 -3.06
C TYR A 230 -0.25 6.86 -2.06
N GLU A 231 -0.28 7.19 -0.77
CA GLU A 231 -0.33 6.23 0.31
C GLU A 231 -1.78 5.80 0.48
N VAL A 232 -2.06 4.56 0.08
CA VAL A 232 -3.40 4.00 -0.06
C VAL A 232 -3.59 2.96 1.05
N PRO A 233 -4.33 3.27 2.13
CA PRO A 233 -4.73 2.24 3.09
C PRO A 233 -5.57 1.17 2.38
N SER A 234 -5.52 -0.06 2.88
CA SER A 234 -6.36 -1.13 2.40
C SER A 234 -7.81 -0.74 2.58
N GLN A 235 -8.51 -0.60 1.46
CA GLN A 235 -9.86 -0.05 1.39
C GLN A 235 -10.74 -0.78 0.39
N LEU A 236 -10.24 -1.83 -0.25
CA LEU A 236 -11.01 -2.63 -1.19
C LEU A 236 -11.81 -3.71 -0.47
N ALA A 237 -12.91 -4.12 -1.08
CA ALA A 237 -13.75 -5.22 -0.59
C ALA A 237 -12.93 -6.51 -0.40
N LEU A 238 -12.06 -6.82 -1.37
CA LEU A 238 -11.15 -7.95 -1.32
C LEU A 238 -9.77 -7.55 -1.84
N GLY A 239 -8.72 -7.89 -1.07
CA GLY A 239 -7.33 -7.64 -1.44
C GLY A 239 -6.42 -8.83 -1.18
N SER A 240 -5.41 -9.01 -2.02
CA SER A 240 -4.31 -9.93 -1.77
C SER A 240 -2.98 -9.35 -2.25
N ALA A 241 -1.98 -9.35 -1.36
CA ALA A 241 -0.62 -9.01 -1.76
C ALA A 241 0.06 -10.13 -2.58
N GLY A 242 -0.50 -11.34 -2.56
CA GLY A 242 -0.02 -12.53 -3.28
C GLY A 242 -0.98 -12.96 -4.40
N SER A 243 -0.90 -14.24 -4.77
CA SER A 243 -1.85 -14.86 -5.71
C SER A 243 -3.18 -15.14 -5.00
N ALA A 244 -4.31 -14.95 -5.67
CA ALA A 244 -5.64 -15.24 -5.13
C ALA A 244 -6.51 -15.99 -6.13
N ILE A 245 -7.20 -17.04 -5.65
CA ILE A 245 -8.27 -17.73 -6.36
C ILE A 245 -9.61 -17.26 -5.80
N LEU A 246 -10.52 -16.86 -6.70
CA LEU A 246 -11.86 -16.38 -6.37
C LEU A 246 -12.90 -17.33 -6.96
N GLY A 247 -14.02 -17.53 -6.25
CA GLY A 247 -15.19 -18.26 -6.75
C GLY A 247 -15.37 -19.70 -6.28
N LYS A 248 -14.31 -20.35 -5.80
CA LYS A 248 -14.38 -21.68 -5.20
C LYS A 248 -13.65 -21.77 -3.87
N HIS A 249 -14.13 -22.66 -3.02
CA HIS A 249 -13.48 -23.08 -1.78
C HIS A 249 -12.40 -24.15 -2.03
N GLU A 250 -11.51 -24.40 -1.05
CA GLU A 250 -10.46 -25.41 -1.13
C GLU A 250 -11.02 -26.82 -1.43
N ASN A 251 -12.20 -27.15 -0.89
CA ASN A 251 -12.90 -28.40 -1.17
C ASN A 251 -13.57 -28.47 -2.58
N GLY A 252 -13.46 -27.42 -3.39
CA GLY A 252 -13.99 -27.36 -4.76
C GLY A 252 -15.45 -26.92 -4.88
N SER A 253 -16.15 -26.65 -3.76
CA SER A 253 -17.50 -26.08 -3.79
C SER A 253 -17.48 -24.61 -4.23
N ASP A 254 -18.51 -24.20 -4.97
CA ASP A 254 -18.67 -22.82 -5.41
C ASP A 254 -19.03 -21.88 -4.26
N TRP A 255 -18.68 -20.61 -4.43
CA TRP A 255 -19.18 -19.54 -3.59
C TRP A 255 -20.72 -19.47 -3.65
N GLY A 256 -21.35 -19.53 -2.49
CA GLY A 256 -22.80 -19.39 -2.33
C GLY A 256 -23.22 -17.93 -2.13
N ASP A 257 -23.59 -17.57 -0.90
CA ASP A 257 -24.11 -16.25 -0.51
C ASP A 257 -23.00 -15.20 -0.33
N ILE A 258 -22.21 -14.95 -1.37
CA ILE A 258 -21.10 -13.99 -1.36
C ILE A 258 -21.40 -12.82 -2.29
N ARG A 259 -21.55 -11.63 -1.73
CA ARG A 259 -21.71 -10.37 -2.45
C ARG A 259 -20.47 -9.51 -2.28
N ILE A 260 -19.86 -9.11 -3.40
CA ILE A 260 -18.71 -8.21 -3.43
C ILE A 260 -19.13 -6.97 -4.19
N SER A 261 -19.08 -5.80 -3.55
CA SER A 261 -19.33 -4.50 -4.18
C SER A 261 -18.06 -3.65 -4.14
N GLY A 262 -17.64 -3.15 -5.30
CA GLY A 262 -16.41 -2.38 -5.46
C GLY A 262 -15.25 -3.18 -6.04
N GLY A 263 -14.06 -2.56 -6.02
CA GLY A 263 -12.86 -3.14 -6.63
C GLY A 263 -12.27 -4.31 -5.85
N VAL A 264 -11.69 -5.26 -6.58
CA VAL A 264 -10.87 -6.36 -6.06
C VAL A 264 -9.44 -6.23 -6.56
N PHE A 265 -8.46 -6.45 -5.69
CA PHE A 265 -7.04 -6.46 -6.07
C PHE A 265 -6.33 -7.75 -5.65
N ALA A 266 -5.50 -8.30 -6.54
CA ALA A 266 -4.53 -9.34 -6.19
C ALA A 266 -3.21 -9.17 -6.96
N SER A 267 -2.07 -9.61 -6.44
CA SER A 267 -0.84 -9.61 -7.25
C SER A 267 -0.99 -10.48 -8.50
N ARG A 268 -1.65 -11.63 -8.38
CA ARG A 268 -2.15 -12.46 -9.49
C ARG A 268 -3.56 -12.92 -9.15
N ALA A 269 -4.50 -12.76 -10.06
CA ALA A 269 -5.89 -13.15 -9.83
C ALA A 269 -6.28 -14.29 -10.76
N SER A 270 -6.98 -15.28 -10.23
CA SER A 270 -7.66 -16.32 -10.99
C SER A 270 -9.09 -16.48 -10.47
N THR A 271 -10.04 -16.64 -11.38
CA THR A 271 -11.44 -16.96 -11.03
C THR A 271 -11.73 -18.40 -11.41
N GLU A 272 -12.46 -19.10 -10.56
CA GLU A 272 -12.92 -20.48 -10.75
C GLU A 272 -14.44 -20.52 -10.52
N GLY A 273 -15.18 -21.22 -11.37
CA GLY A 273 -16.64 -21.25 -11.31
C GLY A 273 -17.29 -19.93 -11.78
N THR A 274 -18.48 -19.65 -11.25
CA THR A 274 -19.23 -18.43 -11.57
C THR A 274 -18.90 -17.32 -10.58
N VAL A 275 -18.10 -16.33 -11.00
CA VAL A 275 -17.78 -15.13 -10.21
C VAL A 275 -18.26 -13.88 -10.93
N ARG A 276 -18.96 -13.00 -10.23
CA ARG A 276 -19.33 -11.67 -10.73
C ARG A 276 -18.66 -10.61 -9.88
N LEU A 277 -17.80 -9.80 -10.50
CA LEU A 277 -17.11 -8.68 -9.86
C LEU A 277 -17.42 -7.39 -10.60
N ASP A 278 -17.45 -6.27 -9.88
CA ASP A 278 -17.56 -4.97 -10.53
C ASP A 278 -16.25 -4.63 -11.26
N ARG A 279 -15.11 -4.81 -10.58
CA ARG A 279 -13.77 -4.49 -11.10
C ARG A 279 -12.70 -5.42 -10.52
N LEU A 280 -11.68 -5.73 -11.31
CA LEU A 280 -10.57 -6.59 -10.92
C LEU A 280 -9.23 -6.01 -11.40
N ALA A 281 -8.41 -5.58 -10.45
CA ALA A 281 -7.06 -5.12 -10.70
C ALA A 281 -6.03 -6.18 -10.31
N ALA A 282 -5.00 -6.35 -11.13
CA ALA A 282 -3.86 -7.18 -10.78
C ALA A 282 -2.52 -6.51 -11.05
N ARG A 283 -1.45 -7.08 -10.49
CA ARG A 283 -0.08 -6.62 -10.75
C ARG A 283 0.64 -7.45 -11.82
N ARG A 284 0.47 -8.77 -11.79
CA ARG A 284 1.21 -9.75 -12.61
C ARG A 284 0.36 -10.49 -13.63
N GLY A 285 -0.97 -10.46 -13.50
CA GLY A 285 -1.88 -11.08 -14.47
C GLY A 285 -3.24 -11.48 -13.87
N ILE A 286 -4.19 -11.68 -14.76
CA ILE A 286 -5.57 -12.10 -14.48
C ILE A 286 -5.89 -13.32 -15.35
N SER A 287 -6.52 -14.33 -14.77
CA SER A 287 -7.10 -15.47 -15.48
C SER A 287 -8.59 -15.56 -15.15
N LEU A 288 -9.45 -15.48 -16.16
CA LEU A 288 -10.89 -15.64 -15.98
C LEU A 288 -11.33 -17.08 -16.24
N GLY A 289 -12.24 -17.59 -15.41
CA GLY A 289 -13.02 -18.79 -15.72
C GLY A 289 -14.09 -18.46 -16.76
N GLU A 290 -14.54 -19.47 -17.51
CA GLU A 290 -15.48 -19.32 -18.62
C GLU A 290 -16.81 -18.68 -18.20
N GLU A 291 -17.30 -19.00 -17.00
CA GLU A 291 -18.58 -18.51 -16.44
C GLU A 291 -18.42 -17.24 -15.59
N SER A 292 -17.21 -16.70 -15.46
CA SER A 292 -16.95 -15.50 -14.67
C SER A 292 -17.07 -14.22 -15.51
N SER A 293 -17.53 -13.14 -14.88
CA SER A 293 -17.65 -11.82 -15.50
C SER A 293 -17.12 -10.72 -14.60
N VAL A 294 -16.38 -9.76 -15.16
CA VAL A 294 -15.91 -8.57 -14.46
C VAL A 294 -16.44 -7.33 -15.16
N GLY A 295 -17.20 -6.49 -14.47
CA GLY A 295 -17.85 -5.31 -15.05
C GLY A 295 -18.75 -5.65 -16.25
N GLY A 296 -19.35 -6.84 -16.25
CA GLY A 296 -20.16 -7.36 -17.36
C GLY A 296 -19.37 -8.02 -18.50
N VAL A 297 -18.04 -8.04 -18.43
CA VAL A 297 -17.16 -8.60 -19.48
C VAL A 297 -16.79 -10.06 -19.15
N THR A 298 -17.02 -10.99 -20.10
CA THR A 298 -16.76 -12.44 -19.95
C THR A 298 -15.50 -12.89 -20.68
N SER A 299 -14.99 -14.10 -20.37
CA SER A 299 -13.77 -14.65 -20.99
C SER A 299 -13.81 -14.69 -22.52
N ASP A 300 -14.96 -14.99 -23.13
CA ASP A 300 -15.11 -15.08 -24.59
C ASP A 300 -14.95 -13.72 -25.31
N SER A 301 -15.16 -12.62 -24.59
CA SER A 301 -14.93 -11.25 -25.11
C SER A 301 -13.46 -10.80 -25.01
N LEU A 302 -12.60 -11.66 -24.45
CA LEU A 302 -11.23 -11.37 -24.01
C LEU A 302 -10.17 -12.23 -24.68
N THR A 303 -10.36 -12.61 -25.95
CA THR A 303 -9.28 -13.17 -26.78
C THR A 303 -8.23 -12.09 -27.11
N GLY A 304 -7.51 -11.60 -26.09
CA GLY A 304 -6.16 -11.06 -26.12
C GLY A 304 -5.83 -9.88 -27.03
N ASN A 305 -6.77 -9.30 -27.75
CA ASN A 305 -6.48 -8.24 -28.70
C ASN A 305 -6.83 -6.87 -28.09
N LEU A 306 -5.83 -5.99 -27.98
CA LEU A 306 -5.96 -4.53 -27.72
C LEU A 306 -7.26 -3.89 -28.27
N PRO A 307 -7.75 -4.23 -29.48
CA PRO A 307 -9.01 -3.69 -30.00
C PRO A 307 -10.25 -3.93 -29.13
N SER A 308 -10.38 -5.01 -28.34
CA SER A 308 -11.57 -5.19 -27.49
C SER A 308 -11.58 -4.26 -26.27
N ARG A 309 -10.40 -3.88 -25.77
CA ARG A 309 -10.25 -2.88 -24.72
C ARG A 309 -10.57 -1.48 -25.23
N GLU A 310 -9.96 -1.09 -26.34
CA GLU A 310 -10.21 0.22 -26.96
C GLU A 310 -11.68 0.36 -27.40
N GLN A 311 -12.27 -0.72 -27.91
CA GLN A 311 -13.70 -0.77 -28.25
C GLN A 311 -14.58 -0.61 -27.01
N TYR A 312 -14.31 -1.32 -25.91
CA TYR A 312 -15.05 -1.15 -24.67
C TYR A 312 -14.95 0.28 -24.14
N GLU A 313 -13.74 0.84 -24.11
CA GLU A 313 -13.48 2.21 -23.63
C GLU A 313 -14.17 3.26 -24.52
N ALA A 314 -14.23 3.03 -25.83
CA ALA A 314 -14.96 3.87 -26.79
C ALA A 314 -16.49 3.78 -26.64
N GLU A 315 -17.03 2.59 -26.37
CA GLU A 315 -18.47 2.34 -26.25
C GLU A 315 -19.05 2.77 -24.89
N ASN A 316 -18.27 2.61 -23.81
CA ASN A 316 -18.75 2.79 -22.44
C ASN A 316 -18.25 4.08 -21.78
N THR A 317 -17.37 4.85 -22.43
CA THR A 317 -16.75 6.07 -21.88
C THR A 317 -16.12 5.86 -20.49
N ALA A 318 -15.66 4.64 -20.21
CA ALA A 318 -15.10 4.23 -18.94
C ALA A 318 -13.96 3.22 -19.20
N PHE A 319 -12.91 3.29 -18.38
CA PHE A 319 -11.79 2.35 -18.49
C PHE A 319 -12.24 0.91 -18.26
N PHE A 320 -11.52 0.02 -18.94
CA PHE A 320 -11.75 -1.41 -18.86
C PHE A 320 -11.76 -1.89 -17.39
N PRO A 321 -12.78 -2.65 -16.96
CA PRO A 321 -12.97 -3.02 -15.55
C PRO A 321 -11.93 -4.03 -15.05
N MET A 322 -11.12 -4.58 -15.96
CA MET A 322 -9.93 -5.36 -15.67
C MET A 322 -8.67 -4.62 -16.06
N SER A 323 -7.63 -4.72 -15.24
CA SER A 323 -6.35 -4.12 -15.60
C SER A 323 -5.21 -4.84 -14.92
N SER A 324 -4.07 -4.94 -15.61
CA SER A 324 -2.80 -5.15 -14.95
C SER A 324 -2.03 -3.83 -14.82
N SER A 325 -1.33 -3.62 -13.70
CA SER A 325 -0.42 -2.47 -13.58
C SER A 325 0.70 -2.48 -14.62
N SER A 326 0.99 -3.63 -15.25
CA SER A 326 1.93 -3.74 -16.37
C SER A 326 1.45 -3.06 -17.65
N ASP A 327 0.14 -2.85 -17.79
CA ASP A 327 -0.47 -2.43 -19.05
C ASP A 327 -0.48 -0.90 -19.20
N SER A 328 -0.29 -0.17 -18.09
CA SER A 328 -0.25 1.29 -18.06
C SER A 328 1.17 1.80 -17.87
N GLY A 329 1.72 2.46 -18.90
CA GLY A 329 3.14 2.80 -18.97
C GLY A 329 3.63 3.88 -17.98
N LEU A 330 2.76 4.58 -17.25
CA LEU A 330 3.13 5.64 -16.29
C LEU A 330 2.49 5.44 -14.90
N VAL A 331 2.12 4.20 -14.59
CA VAL A 331 1.50 3.82 -13.32
C VAL A 331 2.22 2.65 -12.69
N THR A 332 2.38 2.66 -11.38
CA THR A 332 2.91 1.51 -10.64
C THR A 332 2.17 1.35 -9.33
N PHE A 333 1.65 0.15 -9.07
CA PHE A 333 1.04 -0.20 -7.80
C PHE A 333 1.96 -1.15 -7.01
N LEU A 334 2.29 -0.76 -5.77
CA LEU A 334 3.17 -1.49 -4.87
C LEU A 334 2.39 -1.86 -3.60
N PRO A 335 1.95 -3.13 -3.46
CA PRO A 335 1.40 -3.58 -2.20
C PRO A 335 2.52 -3.69 -1.15
N ILE A 336 2.35 -3.03 0.00
CA ILE A 336 3.33 -3.10 1.09
C ILE A 336 2.92 -4.27 1.98
N ALA A 337 3.47 -5.44 1.67
CA ALA A 337 3.26 -6.66 2.45
C ALA A 337 4.59 -7.14 3.02
N ARG A 338 4.63 -7.22 4.36
CA ARG A 338 5.76 -7.75 5.12
C ARG A 338 5.66 -9.25 5.38
N GLY A 339 4.62 -9.91 4.86
CA GLY A 339 4.40 -11.35 5.07
C GLY A 339 4.30 -11.66 6.56
N ARG A 340 5.08 -12.64 7.03
CA ARG A 340 5.10 -13.05 8.44
C ARG A 340 5.55 -11.94 9.39
N ASP A 341 6.50 -11.10 8.96
CA ASP A 341 7.02 -10.00 9.78
C ASP A 341 5.97 -8.92 10.06
N ALA A 342 4.84 -8.93 9.33
CA ALA A 342 3.72 -8.02 9.60
C ALA A 342 3.10 -8.24 10.99
N PHE A 343 3.21 -9.46 11.54
CA PHE A 343 2.58 -9.87 12.78
C PHE A 343 3.50 -9.88 14.00
N ASP A 344 4.80 -9.60 13.82
CA ASP A 344 5.78 -9.61 14.91
C ASP A 344 6.29 -8.20 15.21
N ASP A 345 6.52 -7.90 16.49
CA ASP A 345 7.03 -6.62 17.02
C ASP A 345 8.36 -6.78 17.78
N LEU A 346 8.99 -7.96 17.73
CA LEU A 346 10.20 -8.27 18.52
C LEU A 346 11.48 -8.35 17.68
N GLU A 347 11.37 -8.77 16.42
CA GLU A 347 12.49 -8.85 15.47
C GLU A 347 12.66 -7.54 14.69
N GLU A 348 13.91 -7.08 14.51
CA GLU A 348 14.27 -5.91 13.68
C GLU A 348 13.36 -4.67 13.93
N ILE A 349 13.35 -4.19 15.17
CA ILE A 349 12.33 -3.24 15.65
C ILE A 349 12.60 -1.77 15.29
N ASP A 350 13.81 -1.39 14.91
CA ASP A 350 14.16 0.02 14.69
C ASP A 350 14.95 0.23 13.40
N ASP A 351 14.59 1.29 12.68
CA ASP A 351 15.32 1.86 11.55
C ASP A 351 16.16 3.05 12.01
N HIS A 352 17.10 2.78 12.93
CA HIS A 352 17.98 3.79 13.50
C HIS A 352 18.69 4.61 12.41
N ASN A 353 18.84 5.91 12.63
CA ASN A 353 19.49 6.83 11.68
C ASN A 353 18.88 6.77 10.26
N SER A 354 17.56 6.60 10.17
CA SER A 354 16.80 6.73 8.93
C SER A 354 16.74 8.19 8.46
N GLY A 355 16.76 8.39 7.13
CA GLY A 355 16.68 9.71 6.50
C GLY A 355 15.28 10.32 6.51
N SER A 356 14.25 9.50 6.75
CA SER A 356 12.86 9.88 7.01
C SER A 356 12.56 9.81 8.51
N PRO A 357 11.76 10.72 9.08
CA PRO A 357 11.32 10.64 10.47
C PRO A 357 10.51 9.38 10.81
N THR A 358 9.88 8.76 9.80
CA THR A 358 9.17 7.49 9.98
C THR A 358 9.99 6.37 9.35
N GLY A 359 10.46 5.45 10.20
CA GLY A 359 11.19 4.25 9.77
C GLY A 359 10.33 3.28 8.95
N TRP A 360 10.98 2.48 8.12
CA TRP A 360 10.34 1.51 7.24
C TRP A 360 9.58 0.43 8.00
N ASN A 361 10.13 -0.10 9.09
CA ASN A 361 9.51 -1.09 9.95
C ASN A 361 8.26 -0.54 10.64
N LEU A 362 8.33 0.67 11.19
CA LEU A 362 7.16 1.34 11.77
C LEU A 362 6.06 1.58 10.72
N TYR A 363 6.44 1.98 9.50
CA TYR A 363 5.50 2.25 8.43
C TYR A 363 4.85 1.00 7.84
N SER A 364 5.63 -0.06 7.63
CA SER A 364 5.22 -1.24 6.85
C SER A 364 4.70 -2.41 7.69
N ARG A 365 4.93 -2.43 9.01
CA ARG A 365 4.52 -3.52 9.89
C ARG A 365 3.39 -3.07 10.83
N PRO A 366 2.16 -3.61 10.67
CA PRO A 366 1.06 -3.34 11.60
C PRO A 366 1.43 -3.56 13.07
N ALA A 367 2.21 -4.60 13.37
CA ALA A 367 2.65 -4.92 14.73
C ALA A 367 3.46 -3.80 15.40
N MET A 368 4.21 -3.01 14.63
CA MET A 368 4.99 -1.89 15.17
C MET A 368 4.16 -0.64 15.46
N GLN A 369 2.94 -0.56 14.93
CA GLN A 369 2.03 0.58 15.08
C GLN A 369 1.09 0.43 16.29
N THR A 370 1.12 -0.70 16.98
CA THR A 370 0.25 -0.95 18.13
C THR A 370 0.69 -0.18 19.35
N VAL A 371 -0.27 0.43 20.03
CA VAL A 371 -0.06 1.22 21.25
C VAL A 371 -0.01 0.31 22.48
N MET A 372 -1.04 -0.52 22.67
CA MET A 372 -1.07 -1.47 23.78
C MET A 372 -0.35 -2.76 23.40
N LYS A 373 0.35 -3.37 24.36
CA LYS A 373 1.05 -4.65 24.15
C LYS A 373 0.76 -5.59 25.31
N LEU A 374 0.20 -6.76 25.01
CA LEU A 374 0.04 -7.87 25.94
C LEU A 374 1.08 -8.93 25.57
N ARG A 375 2.03 -9.18 26.46
CA ARG A 375 3.11 -10.15 26.22
C ARG A 375 3.05 -11.29 27.22
N VAL A 376 3.27 -12.51 26.75
CA VAL A 376 3.61 -13.64 27.63
C VAL A 376 5.07 -13.49 28.04
N GLU A 377 5.33 -13.33 29.34
CA GLU A 377 6.66 -13.05 29.88
C GLU A 377 7.34 -14.30 30.45
N ASP A 378 6.55 -15.28 30.91
CA ASP A 378 7.07 -16.58 31.34
C ASP A 378 6.03 -17.70 31.17
N VAL A 379 6.52 -18.93 31.03
CA VAL A 379 5.74 -20.15 30.79
C VAL A 379 6.11 -21.24 31.78
N LEU A 380 5.28 -22.28 31.89
CA LEU A 380 5.50 -23.37 32.84
C LEU A 380 6.80 -24.13 32.55
N SER A 381 7.11 -24.42 31.27
CA SER A 381 8.38 -25.00 30.80
C SER A 381 8.58 -24.78 29.29
N PRO A 382 9.76 -25.03 28.72
CA PRO A 382 9.95 -24.98 27.26
C PRO A 382 9.01 -25.93 26.48
N GLU A 383 8.64 -27.07 27.07
CA GLU A 383 7.73 -28.05 26.47
C GLU A 383 6.25 -27.71 26.73
N ASP A 384 5.97 -27.05 27.85
CA ASP A 384 4.65 -26.56 28.25
C ASP A 384 4.62 -25.04 28.25
N GLN A 385 4.20 -24.48 27.11
CA GLN A 385 4.11 -23.04 26.87
C GLN A 385 2.95 -22.35 27.63
N THR A 386 2.36 -22.99 28.66
CA THR A 386 1.26 -22.40 29.44
C THR A 386 1.78 -21.15 30.13
N PRO A 387 1.20 -19.96 29.86
CA PRO A 387 1.67 -18.74 30.49
C PRO A 387 1.54 -18.78 32.01
N ILE A 388 2.57 -18.33 32.72
CA ILE A 388 2.54 -18.11 34.18
C ILE A 388 2.76 -16.65 34.56
N ALA A 389 3.30 -15.86 33.63
CA ALA A 389 3.39 -14.41 33.74
C ALA A 389 3.05 -13.74 32.41
N ILE A 390 2.34 -12.62 32.48
CA ILE A 390 2.06 -11.73 31.35
C ILE A 390 2.44 -10.30 31.71
N SER A 391 2.77 -9.48 30.71
CA SER A 391 2.85 -8.04 30.88
C SER A 391 1.85 -7.33 30.00
N PHE A 392 1.33 -6.22 30.51
CA PHE A 392 0.46 -5.32 29.77
C PHE A 392 1.07 -3.92 29.76
N THR A 393 1.32 -3.45 28.55
CA THR A 393 1.84 -2.13 28.23
C THR A 393 0.72 -1.26 27.65
N TYR A 394 0.63 -0.01 28.10
CA TYR A 394 -0.41 0.96 27.69
C TYR A 394 0.08 2.40 27.86
N LEU A 395 -0.62 3.38 27.28
CA LEU A 395 -0.34 4.80 27.50
C LEU A 395 -1.10 5.36 28.70
N ALA A 396 -0.42 6.17 29.51
CA ALA A 396 -0.98 6.98 30.58
C ALA A 396 -0.29 8.36 30.63
N GLY A 397 -1.05 9.42 30.36
CA GLY A 397 -0.51 10.77 30.20
C GLY A 397 0.39 10.90 28.97
N GLY A 398 0.15 10.10 27.92
CA GLY A 398 1.00 10.01 26.73
C GLY A 398 2.32 9.26 26.92
N ILE A 399 2.56 8.69 28.10
CA ILE A 399 3.77 7.93 28.43
C ILE A 399 3.43 6.45 28.54
N GLU A 400 4.28 5.60 27.97
CA GLU A 400 4.16 4.15 28.05
C GLU A 400 4.37 3.66 29.51
N ARG A 401 3.44 2.86 30.01
CA ARG A 401 3.51 2.16 31.30
C ARG A 401 3.36 0.67 31.09
N LYS A 402 4.10 -0.12 31.89
CA LYS A 402 4.08 -1.59 31.87
C LYS A 402 3.69 -2.13 33.23
N ILE A 403 2.75 -3.07 33.28
CA ILE A 403 2.39 -3.84 34.48
C ILE A 403 2.64 -5.33 34.20
N VAL A 404 3.22 -6.05 35.16
CA VAL A 404 3.43 -7.49 35.07
C VAL A 404 2.47 -8.21 36.01
N TYR A 405 1.80 -9.24 35.51
CA TYR A 405 0.89 -10.10 36.25
C TYR A 405 1.45 -11.52 36.31
N THR A 406 1.56 -12.07 37.50
CA THR A 406 2.07 -13.41 37.78
C THR A 406 1.01 -14.26 38.46
N ARG A 407 0.82 -15.50 38.00
CA ARG A 407 -0.14 -16.44 38.58
C ARG A 407 0.18 -16.73 40.05
N GLY A 408 -0.86 -16.85 40.87
CA GLY A 408 -0.73 -17.05 42.32
C GLY A 408 -0.32 -15.81 43.11
N HIS A 409 -0.06 -14.69 42.45
CA HIS A 409 0.29 -13.42 43.10
C HIS A 409 -0.73 -12.33 42.78
N ASN A 410 -0.56 -11.62 41.67
CA ASN A 410 -1.38 -10.46 41.30
C ASN A 410 -2.19 -10.69 40.01
N TRP A 411 -2.08 -11.85 39.36
CA TRP A 411 -2.96 -12.22 38.24
C TRP A 411 -4.30 -12.76 38.77
N PRO A 412 -5.43 -12.03 38.60
CA PRO A 412 -6.71 -12.43 39.14
C PRO A 412 -7.24 -13.73 38.51
N THR A 413 -7.82 -14.60 39.34
CA THR A 413 -8.49 -15.82 38.88
C THR A 413 -9.87 -15.50 38.31
N THR A 414 -10.27 -16.19 37.24
CA THR A 414 -11.51 -15.90 36.48
C THR A 414 -12.78 -15.92 37.35
N GLY A 415 -12.83 -16.77 38.39
CA GLY A 415 -13.98 -16.89 39.29
C GLY A 415 -14.06 -15.85 40.42
N SER A 416 -13.09 -14.94 40.52
CA SER A 416 -13.08 -13.89 41.56
C SER A 416 -13.78 -12.60 41.09
N TYR A 417 -14.23 -11.76 42.03
CA TYR A 417 -14.83 -10.45 41.70
C TYR A 417 -13.86 -9.54 40.93
N THR A 418 -12.57 -9.57 41.27
CA THR A 418 -11.52 -8.84 40.55
C THR A 418 -11.26 -9.46 39.17
N GLY A 419 -11.30 -10.80 39.07
CA GLY A 419 -11.22 -11.52 37.79
C GLY A 419 -12.34 -11.19 36.81
N ALA A 420 -13.57 -11.01 37.28
CA ALA A 420 -14.69 -10.63 36.42
C ALA A 420 -14.49 -9.27 35.71
N ARG A 421 -13.64 -8.40 36.26
CA ARG A 421 -13.28 -7.08 35.68
C ARG A 421 -11.94 -7.09 34.96
N PHE A 422 -11.13 -8.13 35.17
CA PHE A 422 -9.84 -8.28 34.54
C PHE A 422 -10.02 -8.74 33.09
N PRO A 423 -9.26 -8.18 32.13
CA PRO A 423 -9.44 -8.49 30.72
C PRO A 423 -8.62 -9.69 30.22
N PHE A 424 -7.68 -10.24 31.00
CA PHE A 424 -6.73 -11.25 30.52
C PHE A 424 -6.80 -12.54 31.35
N HIS A 425 -7.20 -13.66 30.74
CA HIS A 425 -7.29 -14.93 31.46
C HIS A 425 -6.69 -16.08 30.65
N LEU A 426 -6.31 -17.15 31.33
CA LEU A 426 -6.01 -18.41 30.68
C LEU A 426 -7.28 -19.22 30.53
N GLU A 427 -7.42 -19.85 29.38
CA GLU A 427 -8.54 -20.69 29.06
C GLU A 427 -8.03 -21.91 28.28
N ASN A 428 -8.52 -23.09 28.67
CA ASN A 428 -8.20 -24.36 28.01
C ASN A 428 -9.49 -25.06 27.54
N ASP A 429 -10.65 -24.40 27.62
CA ASP A 429 -11.95 -25.04 27.42
C ASP A 429 -12.23 -25.24 25.93
N GLY A 430 -12.34 -26.51 25.50
CA GLY A 430 -12.82 -26.90 24.17
C GLY A 430 -11.83 -26.75 23.03
N ILE A 431 -10.65 -26.17 23.27
CA ILE A 431 -9.55 -26.09 22.33
C ILE A 431 -8.42 -26.86 22.99
N GLU A 432 -7.97 -27.98 22.43
CA GLU A 432 -6.87 -28.82 22.96
C GLU A 432 -5.50 -28.11 22.90
N ARG A 433 -5.47 -26.82 23.23
CA ARG A 433 -4.34 -25.90 23.13
C ARG A 433 -4.36 -24.94 24.31
N GLN A 434 -3.19 -24.42 24.64
CA GLN A 434 -3.02 -23.42 25.69
C GLN A 434 -3.44 -22.06 25.13
N ALA A 435 -4.47 -21.45 25.68
CA ALA A 435 -4.97 -20.18 25.14
C ALA A 435 -4.96 -19.04 26.15
N LEU A 436 -4.50 -17.89 25.67
CA LEU A 436 -4.67 -16.61 26.33
C LEU A 436 -5.98 -15.99 25.82
N SER A 437 -6.92 -15.78 26.73
CA SER A 437 -8.18 -15.10 26.45
C SER A 437 -8.09 -13.61 26.75
N VAL A 438 -8.57 -12.80 25.80
CA VAL A 438 -8.64 -11.33 25.91
C VAL A 438 -10.10 -10.90 25.81
N TYR A 439 -10.59 -10.32 26.89
CA TYR A 439 -11.95 -9.78 27.00
C TYR A 439 -11.95 -8.30 26.59
N VAL A 440 -12.13 -8.05 25.31
CA VAL A 440 -11.96 -6.72 24.71
C VAL A 440 -12.96 -5.71 25.27
N GLY A 441 -14.22 -6.11 25.50
CA GLY A 441 -15.23 -5.26 26.12
C GLY A 441 -14.93 -4.80 27.55
N ARG A 442 -13.99 -5.45 28.25
CA ARG A 442 -13.56 -5.06 29.61
C ARG A 442 -12.41 -4.05 29.59
N LEU A 443 -11.65 -3.97 28.50
CA LEU A 443 -10.48 -3.10 28.39
C LEU A 443 -10.79 -1.62 28.68
N PRO A 444 -11.88 -1.00 28.19
CA PRO A 444 -12.14 0.42 28.45
C PRO A 444 -12.35 0.75 29.94
N ALA A 445 -13.02 -0.14 30.69
CA ALA A 445 -13.19 0.03 32.13
C ALA A 445 -11.90 -0.25 32.89
N PHE A 446 -11.16 -1.27 32.46
CA PHE A 446 -9.88 -1.65 33.04
C PHE A 446 -8.83 -0.54 32.88
N LEU A 447 -8.63 0.01 31.68
CA LEU A 447 -7.72 1.12 31.42
C LEU A 447 -7.99 2.32 32.34
N ARG A 448 -9.27 2.70 32.49
CA ARG A 448 -9.66 3.77 33.43
C ARG A 448 -9.28 3.44 34.88
N SER A 449 -9.44 2.19 35.30
CA SER A 449 -9.13 1.77 36.68
C SER A 449 -7.63 1.82 37.00
N ILE A 450 -6.76 1.69 35.99
CA ILE A 450 -5.29 1.75 36.13
C ILE A 450 -4.69 3.11 35.71
N GLY A 451 -5.55 4.12 35.51
CA GLY A 451 -5.14 5.47 35.12
C GLY A 451 -4.57 5.58 33.70
N GLY A 452 -4.96 4.68 32.79
CA GLY A 452 -4.61 4.73 31.38
C GLY A 452 -5.37 5.83 30.63
N ASP A 453 -4.77 6.29 29.53
CA ASP A 453 -5.40 7.22 28.62
C ASP A 453 -6.65 6.62 27.97
N SER A 454 -7.49 7.51 27.41
CA SER A 454 -8.72 7.12 26.73
C SER A 454 -8.48 6.07 25.63
N THR A 455 -9.54 5.35 25.28
CA THR A 455 -9.58 4.40 24.17
C THR A 455 -9.37 5.03 22.80
N SER A 456 -9.33 6.37 22.69
CA SER A 456 -8.89 7.05 21.47
C SER A 456 -7.37 7.00 21.28
N ALA A 457 -6.61 6.94 22.37
CA ALA A 457 -5.15 6.78 22.36
C ALA A 457 -4.77 5.29 22.49
N ASN A 458 -5.38 4.58 23.42
CA ASN A 458 -5.22 3.14 23.62
C ASN A 458 -6.20 2.35 22.71
N ASN A 459 -6.03 2.48 21.40
CA ASN A 459 -6.97 1.96 20.38
C ASN A 459 -6.44 0.75 19.58
N SER A 460 -5.25 0.25 19.91
CA SER A 460 -4.64 -0.89 19.23
C SER A 460 -3.91 -1.81 20.20
N LEU A 461 -3.98 -3.11 19.97
CA LEU A 461 -3.44 -4.15 20.84
C LEU A 461 -2.56 -5.12 20.05
N MET A 462 -1.32 -5.29 20.49
CA MET A 462 -0.45 -6.40 20.10
C MET A 462 -0.54 -7.50 21.15
N VAL A 463 -0.77 -8.74 20.74
CA VAL A 463 -0.67 -9.91 21.61
C VAL A 463 0.44 -10.83 21.09
N ASN A 464 1.52 -10.99 21.85
CA ASN A 464 2.70 -11.75 21.42
C ASN A 464 3.34 -12.52 22.59
N ALA A 465 4.26 -13.43 22.28
CA ALA A 465 5.06 -14.15 23.26
C ALA A 465 6.47 -13.57 23.32
N ASN A 466 7.03 -13.32 24.51
CA ASN A 466 8.35 -12.71 24.67
C ASN A 466 9.51 -13.71 24.46
N TYR A 467 9.57 -14.31 23.27
CA TYR A 467 10.59 -15.29 22.89
C TYR A 467 11.99 -14.69 22.75
N ARG A 468 12.10 -13.36 22.63
CA ARG A 468 13.38 -12.66 22.46
C ARG A 468 14.15 -12.56 23.77
N ASP A 469 13.45 -12.21 24.86
CA ASP A 469 14.09 -11.96 26.16
C ASP A 469 13.99 -13.17 27.10
N ASN A 470 13.14 -14.16 26.79
CA ASN A 470 13.01 -15.40 27.57
C ASN A 470 13.17 -16.63 26.68
N ILE A 471 14.28 -17.36 26.86
CA ILE A 471 14.63 -18.58 26.09
C ILE A 471 13.64 -19.74 26.30
N ARG A 472 12.86 -19.73 27.38
CA ARG A 472 11.85 -20.77 27.63
C ARG A 472 10.62 -20.59 26.74
N ILE A 473 10.43 -19.40 26.19
CA ILE A 473 9.30 -19.07 25.34
C ILE A 473 9.69 -19.30 23.89
N LEU A 474 8.91 -20.12 23.18
CA LEU A 474 9.12 -20.39 21.77
C LEU A 474 8.54 -19.27 20.90
N LYS A 475 9.21 -18.97 19.79
CA LYS A 475 8.67 -18.07 18.77
C LYS A 475 7.41 -18.71 18.15
N PRO A 476 6.26 -18.00 18.10
CA PRO A 476 5.04 -18.54 17.50
C PRO A 476 5.24 -18.94 16.04
N ASN A 477 4.70 -20.09 15.64
CA ASN A 477 4.81 -20.58 14.27
C ASN A 477 3.66 -20.04 13.40
N ILE A 478 3.97 -19.82 12.13
CA ILE A 478 2.99 -19.46 11.09
C ILE A 478 3.23 -20.40 9.90
N PRO A 479 2.40 -21.44 9.66
CA PRO A 479 1.18 -21.82 10.41
C PRO A 479 1.43 -22.28 11.86
N SER A 480 0.41 -22.16 12.71
CA SER A 480 0.49 -22.43 14.16
C SER A 480 0.45 -23.93 14.50
N LEU A 481 1.42 -24.37 15.30
CA LEU A 481 1.51 -25.75 15.82
C LEU A 481 0.55 -25.98 17.00
N PRO A 482 0.18 -27.25 17.30
CA PRO A 482 -0.68 -27.58 18.45
C PRO A 482 -0.15 -27.12 19.81
N THR A 483 1.17 -27.10 19.97
CA THR A 483 1.86 -26.67 21.19
C THR A 483 2.01 -25.15 21.31
N ASP A 484 1.73 -24.40 20.25
CA ASP A 484 1.82 -22.95 20.28
C ASP A 484 0.66 -22.35 21.08
N ILE A 485 0.97 -21.26 21.79
CA ILE A 485 -0.03 -20.45 22.49
C ILE A 485 -1.06 -19.92 21.47
N ALA A 486 -2.34 -20.07 21.79
CA ALA A 486 -3.43 -19.51 21.02
C ALA A 486 -3.99 -18.24 21.67
N LEU A 487 -4.67 -17.42 20.87
CA LEU A 487 -5.43 -16.27 21.35
C LEU A 487 -6.93 -16.54 21.23
N ILE A 488 -7.68 -16.29 22.29
CA ILE A 488 -9.15 -16.31 22.29
C ILE A 488 -9.65 -14.88 22.50
N LEU A 489 -10.52 -14.39 21.61
CA LEU A 489 -11.19 -13.10 21.82
C LEU A 489 -12.58 -13.31 22.40
N ARG A 490 -12.86 -12.60 23.50
CA ARG A 490 -14.14 -12.58 24.20
C ARG A 490 -14.65 -11.15 24.39
N ASP A 491 -15.92 -11.03 24.73
CA ASP A 491 -16.63 -9.76 24.91
C ASP A 491 -16.44 -8.80 23.70
N THR A 492 -16.49 -9.36 22.49
CA THR A 492 -16.25 -8.65 21.21
C THR A 492 -17.52 -8.10 20.57
N LYS A 493 -18.68 -8.22 21.23
CA LYS A 493 -19.96 -7.82 20.63
C LYS A 493 -20.04 -6.32 20.32
N ASP A 494 -19.49 -5.49 21.22
CA ASP A 494 -19.63 -4.04 21.22
C ASP A 494 -18.25 -3.35 21.28
N PHE A 495 -17.93 -2.60 20.25
CA PHE A 495 -16.71 -1.78 20.15
C PHE A 495 -17.00 -0.28 20.24
N THR A 496 -18.22 0.15 20.58
CA THR A 496 -18.60 1.58 20.60
C THR A 496 -17.78 2.42 21.57
N SER A 497 -17.18 1.80 22.58
CA SER A 497 -16.22 2.46 23.49
C SER A 497 -14.91 2.88 22.80
N PHE A 498 -14.59 2.33 21.63
CA PHE A 498 -13.43 2.70 20.82
C PHE A 498 -13.88 3.66 19.71
N SER A 499 -14.01 4.95 20.05
CA SER A 499 -14.57 5.97 19.16
C SER A 499 -13.78 6.16 17.85
N THR A 500 -12.46 5.95 17.88
CA THR A 500 -11.56 5.99 16.72
C THR A 500 -11.32 4.61 16.08
N GLY A 501 -12.08 3.59 16.50
CA GLY A 501 -11.88 2.20 16.07
C GLY A 501 -10.89 1.41 16.92
N PHE A 502 -10.76 0.12 16.60
CA PHE A 502 -9.88 -0.81 17.31
C PHE A 502 -9.07 -1.69 16.37
N SER A 503 -7.78 -1.90 16.66
CA SER A 503 -6.93 -2.79 15.87
C SER A 503 -6.26 -3.85 16.73
N LEU A 504 -6.37 -5.11 16.33
CA LEU A 504 -5.65 -6.23 16.93
C LEU A 504 -4.58 -6.72 15.97
N VAL A 505 -3.36 -6.89 16.47
CA VAL A 505 -2.27 -7.58 15.77
C VAL A 505 -1.76 -8.72 16.65
N THR A 506 -1.56 -9.89 16.06
CA THR A 506 -0.94 -11.02 16.77
C THR A 506 -0.35 -12.01 15.79
N PRO A 507 0.78 -12.68 16.13
CA PRO A 507 1.30 -13.82 15.39
C PRO A 507 0.64 -15.13 15.85
N LEU A 508 -0.25 -15.10 16.85
CA LEU A 508 -0.92 -16.29 17.37
C LEU A 508 -2.15 -16.65 16.53
N ARG A 509 -2.49 -17.94 16.48
CA ARG A 509 -3.79 -18.38 15.97
C ARG A 509 -4.89 -17.79 16.85
N THR A 510 -5.85 -17.13 16.23
CA THR A 510 -6.92 -16.40 16.94
C THR A 510 -8.27 -17.08 16.76
N TYR A 511 -8.94 -17.34 17.88
CA TYR A 511 -10.31 -17.85 17.95
C TYR A 511 -11.29 -16.72 18.27
N LEU A 512 -12.28 -16.55 17.41
CA LEU A 512 -13.39 -15.61 17.57
C LEU A 512 -14.58 -16.40 18.11
N VAL A 513 -14.83 -16.31 19.42
CA VAL A 513 -15.82 -17.19 20.10
C VAL A 513 -17.26 -16.74 19.85
N ASN A 514 -17.47 -15.42 19.90
CA ASN A 514 -18.79 -14.79 19.85
C ASN A 514 -18.85 -13.81 18.67
N ASP A 515 -20.04 -13.26 18.44
CA ASP A 515 -20.23 -12.15 17.49
C ASP A 515 -19.23 -11.01 17.73
N VAL A 516 -18.71 -10.47 16.63
CA VAL A 516 -17.72 -9.41 16.64
C VAL A 516 -18.34 -8.15 16.04
N ASN A 517 -18.33 -7.06 16.80
CA ASN A 517 -18.70 -5.72 16.36
C ASN A 517 -20.08 -5.60 15.68
N ILE A 518 -21.12 -6.08 16.37
CA ILE A 518 -22.51 -6.07 15.86
C ILE A 518 -23.36 -4.93 16.45
N VAL A 519 -22.76 -4.07 17.29
CA VAL A 519 -23.42 -2.89 17.86
C VAL A 519 -23.00 -1.65 17.07
N PRO A 520 -23.94 -0.95 16.39
CA PRO A 520 -23.61 0.27 15.66
C PRO A 520 -23.31 1.43 16.62
N ARG A 521 -22.35 2.28 16.24
CA ARG A 521 -22.07 3.57 16.91
C ARG A 521 -23.17 4.60 16.62
N GLY A 522 -23.84 4.46 15.48
CA GLY A 522 -24.88 5.38 15.05
C GLY A 522 -25.46 5.00 13.70
N ILE A 523 -26.13 5.97 13.09
CA ILE A 523 -26.69 5.88 11.75
C ILE A 523 -26.08 7.02 10.92
N ASP A 524 -25.68 6.73 9.69
CA ASP A 524 -25.18 7.77 8.77
C ASP A 524 -26.31 8.61 8.18
N THR A 525 -25.94 9.56 7.32
CA THR A 525 -26.87 10.44 6.61
C THR A 525 -27.79 9.70 5.63
N GLN A 526 -27.48 8.44 5.30
CA GLN A 526 -28.22 7.59 4.36
C GLN A 526 -29.11 6.57 5.09
N GLY A 527 -29.18 6.63 6.43
CA GLY A 527 -29.98 5.71 7.23
C GLY A 527 -29.31 4.36 7.49
N GLN A 528 -28.05 4.18 7.12
CA GLN A 528 -27.31 2.93 7.34
C GLN A 528 -26.63 2.92 8.71
N LYS A 529 -26.58 1.74 9.31
CA LYS A 529 -25.89 1.51 10.59
C LYS A 529 -24.38 1.65 10.41
N VAL A 530 -23.78 2.56 11.16
CA VAL A 530 -22.33 2.77 11.17
C VAL A 530 -21.74 2.01 12.35
N PHE A 531 -20.81 1.11 12.09
CA PHE A 531 -20.09 0.36 13.10
C PHE A 531 -18.72 0.98 13.36
N PRO A 532 -18.19 0.92 14.59
CA PRO A 532 -16.80 1.28 14.88
C PRO A 532 -15.84 0.55 13.93
N PRO A 533 -14.85 1.22 13.33
CA PRO A 533 -13.95 0.55 12.39
C PRO A 533 -13.01 -0.38 13.16
N ILE A 534 -12.87 -1.62 12.69
CA ILE A 534 -11.99 -2.62 13.30
C ILE A 534 -11.05 -3.26 12.29
N SER A 535 -9.83 -3.60 12.73
CA SER A 535 -8.92 -4.44 11.95
C SER A 535 -8.35 -5.58 12.79
N LEU A 536 -8.30 -6.78 12.21
CA LEU A 536 -7.79 -8.00 12.84
C LEU A 536 -6.66 -8.59 11.98
N PHE A 537 -5.43 -8.27 12.34
CA PHE A 537 -4.21 -8.81 11.72
C PHE A 537 -3.79 -10.08 12.45
N THR A 538 -4.19 -11.21 11.91
CA THR A 538 -3.93 -12.53 12.49
C THR A 538 -3.52 -13.48 11.36
N PRO A 539 -2.50 -14.32 11.54
CA PRO A 539 -2.09 -15.29 10.53
C PRO A 539 -3.16 -16.36 10.29
N GLU A 540 -3.86 -16.76 11.35
CA GLU A 540 -4.95 -17.74 11.28
C GLU A 540 -6.15 -17.28 12.11
N LYS A 541 -7.32 -17.25 11.48
CA LYS A 541 -8.61 -16.99 12.14
C LYS A 541 -9.38 -18.31 12.25
N ARG A 542 -10.00 -18.51 13.41
CA ARG A 542 -10.91 -19.61 13.69
C ARG A 542 -12.20 -19.05 14.26
N PHE A 543 -13.33 -19.57 13.80
CA PHE A 543 -14.64 -19.13 14.25
C PHE A 543 -15.24 -20.18 15.17
N GLY A 544 -15.57 -19.75 16.40
CA GLY A 544 -16.06 -20.61 17.45
C GLY A 544 -14.99 -21.45 18.13
N ILE A 545 -15.42 -22.17 19.17
CA ILE A 545 -14.58 -23.06 20.01
C ILE A 545 -15.23 -24.44 20.22
N ARG A 546 -16.33 -24.73 19.52
CA ARG A 546 -17.10 -25.98 19.64
C ARG A 546 -17.04 -26.75 18.33
N ASP A 547 -17.15 -28.08 18.40
CA ASP A 547 -17.25 -29.01 17.26
C ASP A 547 -18.55 -28.90 16.45
N GLN A 548 -19.29 -27.80 16.57
CA GLN A 548 -20.54 -27.61 15.86
C GLN A 548 -20.37 -26.66 14.67
N PRO A 549 -20.91 -27.02 13.50
CA PRO A 549 -20.75 -26.21 12.31
C PRO A 549 -21.59 -24.92 12.42
N MET A 550 -20.90 -23.79 12.61
CA MET A 550 -21.50 -22.47 12.79
C MET A 550 -21.79 -21.78 11.45
N ASN A 551 -22.84 -20.96 11.45
CA ASN A 551 -23.11 -20.03 10.36
C ASN A 551 -22.28 -18.78 10.56
N ILE A 552 -21.55 -18.35 9.53
CA ILE A 552 -20.69 -17.18 9.58
C ILE A 552 -21.26 -16.14 8.61
N THR A 553 -21.60 -14.97 9.15
CA THR A 553 -21.92 -13.78 8.34
C THR A 553 -20.81 -12.76 8.50
N LEU A 554 -20.13 -12.43 7.42
CA LEU A 554 -19.05 -11.45 7.39
C LEU A 554 -19.50 -10.21 6.63
N LYS A 555 -19.24 -9.03 7.20
CA LYS A 555 -19.49 -7.73 6.56
C LYS A 555 -18.24 -6.87 6.64
N GLY A 556 -17.86 -6.20 5.55
CA GLY A 556 -16.71 -5.31 5.50
C GLY A 556 -15.67 -5.75 4.47
N GLN A 557 -14.44 -6.02 4.89
CA GLN A 557 -13.31 -6.29 3.98
C GLN A 557 -12.53 -7.54 4.37
N VAL A 558 -11.97 -8.22 3.38
CA VAL A 558 -11.06 -9.35 3.58
C VAL A 558 -9.77 -9.12 2.80
N ASN A 559 -8.66 -9.13 3.51
CA ASN A 559 -7.34 -8.93 2.93
C ASN A 559 -6.37 -10.06 3.30
N HIS A 560 -5.60 -10.51 2.32
CA HIS A 560 -4.54 -11.49 2.48
C HIS A 560 -3.15 -10.82 2.44
N VAL A 561 -2.37 -11.03 3.49
CA VAL A 561 -1.07 -10.37 3.73
C VAL A 561 0.12 -11.22 3.23
N GLY A 562 -0.13 -12.42 2.69
CA GLY A 562 0.94 -13.31 2.22
C GLY A 562 1.71 -12.76 1.02
N LYS A 563 3.03 -13.02 1.01
CA LYS A 563 3.99 -12.53 0.03
C LYS A 563 4.41 -13.59 -0.99
N ASP A 564 4.21 -14.86 -0.67
CA ASP A 564 4.65 -15.98 -1.49
C ASP A 564 3.73 -16.15 -2.70
N SER A 565 4.30 -16.10 -3.91
CA SER A 565 3.55 -16.18 -5.16
C SER A 565 3.00 -17.57 -5.46
N ASP A 566 3.52 -18.58 -4.76
CA ASP A 566 3.29 -20.00 -5.06
C ASP A 566 2.15 -20.59 -4.22
N GLN A 567 1.69 -19.86 -3.21
CA GLN A 567 0.49 -20.20 -2.46
C GLN A 567 -0.67 -19.33 -2.94
N ASN A 568 -1.63 -19.97 -3.60
CA ASN A 568 -2.87 -19.32 -3.98
C ASN A 568 -3.74 -19.16 -2.73
N ALA A 569 -3.95 -17.91 -2.31
CA ALA A 569 -4.89 -17.64 -1.23
C ALA A 569 -6.33 -17.80 -1.73
N ARG A 570 -7.17 -18.47 -0.94
CA ARG A 570 -8.62 -18.48 -1.08
C ARG A 570 -9.22 -17.69 0.10
N PRO A 571 -9.50 -16.37 -0.08
CA PRO A 571 -9.76 -15.47 1.04
C PRO A 571 -11.00 -15.80 1.90
N LEU A 572 -11.93 -16.61 1.38
CA LEU A 572 -13.18 -16.98 2.05
C LEU A 572 -13.20 -18.43 2.53
N ASP A 573 -12.04 -19.09 2.58
CA ASP A 573 -11.90 -20.42 3.18
C ASP A 573 -11.76 -20.29 4.69
N LEU A 574 -12.92 -20.25 5.35
CA LEU A 574 -13.01 -20.08 6.79
C LEU A 574 -12.90 -21.45 7.47
N ARG A 575 -12.23 -21.48 8.63
CA ARG A 575 -12.12 -22.69 9.45
C ARG A 575 -12.80 -22.51 10.80
N SER A 576 -13.45 -23.57 11.25
CA SER A 576 -14.09 -23.65 12.56
C SER A 576 -13.07 -23.87 13.68
N GLY A 577 -13.49 -23.70 14.94
CA GLY A 577 -12.67 -24.02 16.11
C GLY A 577 -12.10 -25.45 16.12
N ALA A 578 -12.82 -26.41 15.52
CA ALA A 578 -12.44 -27.83 15.44
C ALA A 578 -11.39 -28.15 14.36
N ASN A 579 -10.87 -27.13 13.66
CA ASN A 579 -10.00 -27.23 12.47
C ASN A 579 -10.67 -27.68 11.18
N ASP A 580 -11.96 -28.02 11.20
CA ASP A 580 -12.72 -28.33 9.99
C ASP A 580 -13.02 -27.07 9.17
N GLU A 581 -13.02 -27.22 7.85
CA GLU A 581 -13.49 -26.19 6.92
C GLU A 581 -14.98 -25.91 7.16
N VAL A 582 -15.34 -24.63 7.14
CA VAL A 582 -16.75 -24.24 7.24
C VAL A 582 -17.41 -24.51 5.90
N LEU A 583 -18.47 -25.32 5.91
CA LEU A 583 -19.24 -25.63 4.71
C LEU A 583 -19.70 -24.37 3.98
N ALA A 584 -19.54 -24.33 2.66
CA ALA A 584 -19.86 -23.16 1.82
C ALA A 584 -21.27 -22.60 2.07
N GLY A 585 -22.28 -23.47 2.20
CA GLY A 585 -23.67 -23.07 2.49
C GLY A 585 -23.89 -22.43 3.87
N LYS A 586 -22.87 -22.37 4.72
CA LYS A 586 -22.88 -21.71 6.03
C LYS A 586 -22.13 -20.39 6.05
N ILE A 587 -21.51 -20.00 4.93
CA ILE A 587 -20.76 -18.76 4.78
C ILE A 587 -21.60 -17.76 4.01
N LYS A 588 -21.85 -16.60 4.62
CA LYS A 588 -22.44 -15.43 3.98
C LYS A 588 -21.48 -14.26 4.09
N ALA A 589 -21.17 -13.59 2.98
CA ALA A 589 -20.28 -12.44 2.98
C ALA A 589 -20.88 -11.26 2.21
N GLU A 590 -20.83 -10.07 2.81
CA GLU A 590 -21.14 -8.79 2.17
C GLU A 590 -19.90 -7.91 2.25
N LEU A 591 -19.10 -7.94 1.19
CA LEU A 591 -17.83 -7.24 1.12
C LEU A 591 -17.98 -5.91 0.37
N TYR A 592 -17.46 -4.83 0.94
CA TYR A 592 -17.55 -3.50 0.36
C TYR A 592 -16.30 -2.66 0.63
N SER A 593 -16.02 -1.74 -0.29
CA SER A 593 -14.90 -0.81 -0.17
C SER A 593 -15.17 0.29 0.87
N ILE A 594 -14.10 0.78 1.50
CA ILE A 594 -14.13 1.98 2.35
C ILE A 594 -14.10 3.21 1.44
N THR A 595 -15.01 4.14 1.66
CA THR A 595 -15.13 5.38 0.88
C THR A 595 -14.75 6.61 1.68
N GLU A 596 -14.83 6.53 3.02
CA GLU A 596 -14.59 7.66 3.93
C GLU A 596 -13.41 7.39 4.88
N ALA A 597 -12.66 8.43 5.23
CA ALA A 597 -11.51 8.31 6.11
C ALA A 597 -11.87 7.83 7.53
N GLU A 598 -13.08 8.15 8.01
CA GLU A 598 -13.57 7.74 9.34
C GLU A 598 -13.87 6.23 9.44
N GLN A 599 -14.02 5.55 8.31
CA GLN A 599 -14.25 4.10 8.25
C GLN A 599 -12.94 3.31 8.33
N LEU A 600 -11.78 4.00 8.27
CA LEU A 600 -10.49 3.35 8.40
C LEU A 600 -10.24 2.94 9.86
N PRO A 601 -9.82 1.69 10.10
CA PRO A 601 -9.36 1.30 11.43
C PRO A 601 -8.03 1.98 11.78
N PRO A 602 -7.68 2.10 13.08
CA PRO A 602 -6.44 2.75 13.53
C PRO A 602 -5.18 2.28 12.80
N ILE A 603 -5.11 0.97 12.53
CA ILE A 603 -4.05 0.34 11.77
C ILE A 603 -4.65 -0.31 10.52
N SER A 604 -4.12 0.06 9.37
CA SER A 604 -4.48 -0.47 8.05
C SER A 604 -3.23 -0.91 7.30
N GLN A 605 -3.33 -1.96 6.47
CA GLN A 605 -2.24 -2.30 5.57
C GLN A 605 -2.09 -1.19 4.53
N MET A 606 -0.86 -0.77 4.25
CA MET A 606 -0.59 0.30 3.28
C MET A 606 -0.26 -0.27 1.90
N ASN A 607 -0.60 0.48 0.87
CA ASN A 607 -0.18 0.26 -0.51
C ASN A 607 0.26 1.59 -1.12
N TRP A 608 1.15 1.56 -2.11
CA TRP A 608 1.52 2.75 -2.86
C TRP A 608 1.00 2.68 -4.29
N LEU A 609 0.29 3.71 -4.71
CA LEU A 609 -0.02 3.96 -6.12
C LEU A 609 0.85 5.14 -6.56
N VAL A 610 1.74 4.90 -7.53
CA VAL A 610 2.64 5.90 -8.08
C VAL A 610 2.20 6.22 -9.49
N VAL A 611 2.07 7.51 -9.79
CA VAL A 611 1.61 8.03 -11.09
C VAL A 611 2.46 9.24 -11.47
N ILE A 612 2.74 9.39 -12.77
CA ILE A 612 3.29 10.61 -13.34
C ILE A 612 2.25 11.23 -14.27
N GLU A 613 1.93 12.51 -14.02
CA GLU A 613 0.96 13.29 -14.80
C GLU A 613 1.68 14.48 -15.44
N GLN A 614 1.40 14.78 -16.71
CA GLN A 614 1.82 16.03 -17.32
C GLN A 614 0.86 17.14 -16.88
N VAL A 615 1.39 18.32 -16.57
CA VAL A 615 0.58 19.50 -16.20
C VAL A 615 0.95 20.67 -17.11
N ASP A 616 -0.09 21.32 -17.65
CA ASP A 616 0.05 22.46 -18.56
C ASP A 616 0.37 23.77 -17.85
#